data_AF-A0A7R9Y341-F1
#
_entry.id   AF-A0A7R9Y341-F1
#
_cell.length_a   1.000
_cell.length_b   1.000
_cell.length_c   1.000
_cell.angle_alpha   90.00
_cell.angle_beta   90.00
_cell.angle_gamma   90.00
#
_symmetry.space_group_name_H-M   'P 1'
#
loop_
_entity.id
_entity.type
_entity.pdbx_description
1 polymer ?
#
loop_
_entity_poly.entity_id
_entity_poly.type
_entity_poly.pdbx_seq_one_letter_code
_entity_poly.pdbx_strand_id
1 'polypeptide(L)'
;DMRTGAAGAVCVKHLAVKGAKSVAFIGTGVIAESMARSTATVYGFEQGYGYSRNIDKATAFCDKMQKELGYDFKACDSAEEAVRNADVVFTQTPGGEWVLDLAWLKPHATIIASGSDQPTKNEIPPEVMKKAKVITDITAQCVRVGEVRSAVAAGVMKESDVHAELGEIINGSKKGRQGKELIVCDLTGTGAQDAAIGSYVMNVLD
;
A
#
# COMPACT_ATOMS: atom_id res chain seq x y z
N ASP A 1 -8.78 8.02 9.73
CA ASP A 1 -7.80 7.32 8.88
C ASP A 1 -6.66 8.15 8.30
N MET A 2 -6.50 9.43 8.68
CA MET A 2 -5.40 10.29 8.18
C MET A 2 -4.01 9.68 8.44
N ARG A 3 -3.79 9.06 9.61
CA ARG A 3 -2.52 8.42 9.95
C ARG A 3 -2.19 7.24 9.03
N THR A 4 -3.20 6.45 8.64
CA THR A 4 -3.01 5.31 7.73
C THR A 4 -2.67 5.81 6.33
N GLY A 5 -3.39 6.82 5.85
CA GLY A 5 -3.08 7.51 4.58
C GLY A 5 -1.65 8.06 4.55
N ALA A 6 -1.23 8.73 5.64
CA ALA A 6 0.13 9.26 5.77
C ALA A 6 1.19 8.15 5.76
N ALA A 7 0.95 7.02 6.42
CA ALA A 7 1.88 5.89 6.40
C ALA A 7 2.10 5.34 4.98
N GLY A 8 1.03 5.15 4.21
CA GLY A 8 1.14 4.74 2.81
C GLY A 8 1.85 5.76 1.93
N ALA A 9 1.53 7.05 2.11
CA ALA A 9 2.20 8.14 1.41
C ALA A 9 3.72 8.16 1.68
N VAL A 10 4.13 7.91 2.93
CA VAL A 10 5.56 7.77 3.29
C VAL A 10 6.20 6.56 2.63
N CYS A 11 5.53 5.39 2.58
CA CYS A 11 6.06 4.26 1.80
C CYS A 11 6.27 4.67 0.33
N VAL A 12 5.29 5.33 -0.32
CA VAL A 12 5.42 5.77 -1.72
C VAL A 12 6.61 6.72 -1.90
N LYS A 13 6.73 7.75 -1.07
CA LYS A 13 7.82 8.73 -1.14
C LYS A 13 9.21 8.09 -1.11
N HIS A 14 9.38 7.03 -0.31
CA HIS A 14 10.69 6.40 -0.10
C HIS A 14 10.93 5.16 -0.97
N LEU A 15 9.87 4.52 -1.48
CA LEU A 15 9.96 3.19 -2.10
C LEU A 15 9.44 3.14 -3.53
N ALA A 16 8.66 4.11 -4.01
CA ALA A 16 8.21 4.12 -5.39
C ALA A 16 9.41 4.21 -6.36
N VAL A 17 9.25 3.61 -7.54
CA VAL A 17 10.25 3.80 -8.60
C VAL A 17 10.32 5.28 -8.98
N LYS A 18 11.53 5.79 -9.23
CA LYS A 18 11.69 7.17 -9.69
C LYS A 18 10.92 7.37 -10.98
N GLY A 19 10.03 8.36 -11.01
CA GLY A 19 9.20 8.65 -12.18
C GLY A 19 8.04 7.67 -12.37
N ALA A 20 7.60 6.97 -11.32
CA ALA A 20 6.29 6.32 -11.31
C ALA A 20 5.22 7.34 -11.74
N LYS A 21 4.34 6.93 -12.66
CA LYS A 21 3.30 7.78 -13.27
C LYS A 21 1.89 7.30 -12.92
N SER A 22 1.76 6.06 -12.46
CA SER A 22 0.46 5.40 -12.35
C SER A 22 0.25 4.74 -10.99
N VAL A 23 -0.96 4.85 -10.46
CA VAL A 23 -1.36 4.27 -9.16
C VAL A 23 -2.67 3.49 -9.28
N ALA A 24 -2.77 2.33 -8.64
CA ALA A 24 -4.00 1.56 -8.51
C ALA A 24 -4.44 1.44 -7.04
N PHE A 25 -5.76 1.47 -6.82
CA PHE A 25 -6.40 1.23 -5.53
C PHE A 25 -7.32 0.01 -5.64
N ILE A 26 -6.94 -1.07 -4.96
CA ILE A 26 -7.69 -2.31 -4.87
C ILE A 26 -8.47 -2.31 -3.55
N GLY A 27 -9.78 -2.07 -3.67
CA GLY A 27 -10.62 -1.59 -2.59
C GLY A 27 -10.74 -0.07 -2.64
N THR A 28 -11.97 0.44 -2.73
CA THR A 28 -12.26 1.87 -2.94
C THR A 28 -13.05 2.49 -1.77
N GLY A 29 -12.70 2.07 -0.56
CA GLY A 29 -13.31 2.58 0.68
C GLY A 29 -12.68 3.87 1.21
N VAL A 30 -13.04 4.26 2.43
CA VAL A 30 -12.56 5.48 3.08
C VAL A 30 -11.03 5.54 3.26
N ILE A 31 -10.40 4.39 3.51
CA ILE A 31 -8.94 4.30 3.62
C ILE A 31 -8.29 4.61 2.27
N ALA A 32 -8.87 4.13 1.17
CA ALA A 32 -8.36 4.36 -0.19
C ALA A 32 -8.39 5.84 -0.55
N GLU A 33 -9.47 6.54 -0.18
CA GLU A 33 -9.53 7.98 -0.38
C GLU A 33 -8.47 8.72 0.45
N SER A 34 -8.27 8.33 1.72
CA SER A 34 -7.23 8.93 2.55
C SER A 34 -5.84 8.68 1.97
N MET A 35 -5.58 7.49 1.43
CA MET A 35 -4.31 7.11 0.84
C MET A 35 -4.04 7.85 -0.47
N ALA A 36 -5.05 8.00 -1.33
CA ALA A 36 -4.96 8.80 -2.53
C ALA A 36 -4.63 10.26 -2.21
N ARG A 37 -5.38 10.88 -1.29
CA ARG A 37 -5.15 12.27 -0.85
C ARG A 37 -3.77 12.45 -0.22
N SER A 38 -3.41 11.61 0.76
CA SER A 38 -2.12 11.72 1.45
C SER A 38 -0.96 11.52 0.48
N THR A 39 -1.05 10.56 -0.43
CA THR A 39 0.02 10.29 -1.40
C THR A 39 0.19 11.45 -2.37
N ALA A 40 -0.90 12.08 -2.82
CA ALA A 40 -0.84 13.25 -3.69
C ALA A 40 -0.09 14.45 -3.06
N THR A 41 0.04 14.51 -1.73
CA THR A 41 0.81 15.57 -1.05
C THR A 41 2.33 15.37 -1.12
N VAL A 42 2.80 14.15 -1.40
CA VAL A 42 4.22 13.80 -1.42
C VAL A 42 4.69 13.25 -2.75
N TYR A 43 3.77 12.86 -3.63
CA TYR A 43 4.06 12.23 -4.91
C TYR A 43 2.95 12.52 -5.94
N GLY A 44 3.32 13.01 -7.13
CA GLY A 44 2.39 13.29 -8.22
C GLY A 44 2.32 12.14 -9.23
N PHE A 45 1.12 11.58 -9.42
CA PHE A 45 0.84 10.64 -10.51
C PHE A 45 0.16 11.36 -11.68
N GLU A 46 0.21 10.74 -12.86
CA GLU A 46 -0.50 11.17 -14.06
C GLU A 46 -1.83 10.42 -14.23
N GLN A 47 -1.92 9.20 -13.69
CA GLN A 47 -3.08 8.32 -13.86
C GLN A 47 -3.37 7.48 -12.62
N GLY A 48 -4.63 7.47 -12.21
CA GLY A 48 -5.18 6.61 -11.16
C GLY A 48 -6.11 5.53 -11.72
N TYR A 49 -6.14 4.38 -11.04
CA TYR A 49 -7.04 3.27 -11.33
C TYR A 49 -7.73 2.80 -10.05
N GLY A 50 -9.01 2.50 -10.12
CA GLY A 50 -9.79 1.99 -8.98
C GLY A 50 -10.48 0.68 -9.33
N TYR A 51 -10.38 -0.30 -8.44
CA TYR A 51 -11.16 -1.53 -8.55
C TYR A 51 -11.83 -1.88 -7.22
N SER A 52 -13.08 -2.31 -7.32
CA SER A 52 -13.86 -2.85 -6.22
C SER A 52 -14.88 -3.86 -6.78
N ARG A 53 -15.29 -4.85 -5.98
CA ARG A 53 -16.33 -5.83 -6.36
C ARG A 53 -17.67 -5.18 -6.77
N ASN A 54 -17.92 -3.96 -6.30
CA ASN A 54 -19.04 -3.14 -6.73
C ASN A 54 -18.51 -2.03 -7.64
N ILE A 55 -18.88 -2.08 -8.93
CA ILE A 55 -18.40 -1.12 -9.92
C ILE A 55 -18.84 0.31 -9.60
N ASP A 56 -20.05 0.52 -9.07
CA ASP A 56 -20.54 1.85 -8.69
C ASP A 56 -19.65 2.49 -7.61
N LYS A 57 -19.16 1.70 -6.66
CA LYS A 57 -18.20 2.16 -5.64
C LYS A 57 -16.83 2.49 -6.24
N ALA A 58 -16.40 1.77 -7.27
CA ALA A 58 -15.15 2.08 -7.96
C ALA A 58 -15.28 3.37 -8.77
N THR A 59 -16.37 3.52 -9.53
CA THR A 59 -16.71 4.73 -10.29
C THR A 59 -16.81 5.95 -9.38
N ALA A 60 -17.58 5.86 -8.30
CA ALA A 60 -17.72 6.98 -7.35
C ALA A 60 -16.38 7.40 -6.73
N PHE A 61 -15.51 6.45 -6.41
CA PHE A 61 -14.17 6.74 -5.93
C PHE A 61 -13.32 7.44 -6.99
N CYS A 62 -13.30 6.91 -8.22
CA CYS A 62 -12.53 7.48 -9.32
C CYS A 62 -12.99 8.89 -9.67
N ASP A 63 -14.30 9.12 -9.81
CA ASP A 63 -14.86 10.45 -10.11
C ASP A 63 -14.48 11.47 -9.02
N LYS A 64 -14.57 11.04 -7.75
CA LYS A 64 -14.23 11.88 -6.59
C LYS A 64 -12.74 12.22 -6.58
N MET A 65 -11.86 11.23 -6.72
CA MET A 65 -10.42 11.44 -6.68
C MET A 65 -9.93 12.23 -7.89
N GLN A 66 -10.50 12.01 -9.09
CA GLN A 66 -10.20 12.82 -10.25
C GLN A 66 -10.55 14.30 -10.02
N LYS A 67 -11.75 14.57 -9.49
CA LYS A 67 -12.20 15.93 -9.19
C LYS A 67 -11.32 16.62 -8.14
N GLU A 68 -10.89 15.90 -7.11
CA GLU A 68 -10.11 16.46 -6.00
C GLU A 68 -8.62 16.62 -6.34
N LEU A 69 -8.04 15.67 -7.09
CA LEU A 69 -6.59 15.58 -7.29
C LEU A 69 -6.11 16.11 -8.65
N GLY A 70 -7.02 16.30 -9.61
CA GLY A 70 -6.72 16.97 -10.88
C GLY A 70 -5.94 16.13 -11.90
N TYR A 71 -5.87 14.81 -11.73
CA TYR A 71 -5.36 13.86 -12.73
C TYR A 71 -6.36 12.74 -12.97
N ASP A 72 -6.24 12.05 -14.11
CA ASP A 72 -7.26 11.11 -14.58
C ASP A 72 -7.39 9.91 -13.64
N PHE A 73 -8.62 9.51 -13.33
CA PHE A 73 -8.91 8.23 -12.67
C PHE A 73 -9.86 7.38 -13.51
N LYS A 74 -9.54 6.10 -13.63
CA LYS A 74 -10.40 5.13 -14.32
C LYS A 74 -10.86 4.03 -13.37
N ALA A 75 -12.17 3.80 -13.33
CA ALA A 75 -12.71 2.59 -12.72
C ALA A 75 -12.47 1.40 -13.65
N CYS A 76 -11.91 0.32 -13.12
CA CYS A 76 -11.58 -0.89 -13.86
C CYS A 76 -12.58 -2.00 -13.57
N ASP A 77 -12.77 -2.89 -14.55
CA ASP A 77 -13.71 -4.02 -14.44
C ASP A 77 -13.11 -5.20 -13.65
N SER A 78 -11.79 -5.21 -13.47
CA SER A 78 -11.06 -6.23 -12.72
C SER A 78 -9.86 -5.66 -11.96
N ALA A 79 -9.44 -6.38 -10.91
CA ALA A 79 -8.18 -6.09 -10.22
C ALA A 79 -6.98 -6.19 -11.18
N GLU A 80 -6.99 -7.18 -12.07
CA GLU A 80 -5.95 -7.37 -13.09
C GLU A 80 -5.76 -6.12 -13.95
N GLU A 81 -6.86 -5.57 -14.49
CA GLU A 81 -6.80 -4.37 -15.33
C GLU A 81 -6.18 -3.19 -14.57
N ALA A 82 -6.59 -2.96 -13.32
CA ALA A 82 -6.03 -1.88 -12.51
C ALA A 82 -4.54 -2.09 -12.23
N VAL A 83 -4.14 -3.30 -11.80
CA VAL A 83 -2.78 -3.63 -11.39
C VAL A 83 -1.80 -3.57 -12.56
N ARG A 84 -2.17 -4.09 -13.73
CA ARG A 84 -1.31 -4.09 -14.93
C ARG A 84 -0.91 -2.69 -15.37
N ASN A 85 -1.78 -1.72 -15.17
CA ASN A 85 -1.52 -0.35 -15.58
C ASN A 85 -0.71 0.46 -14.56
N ALA A 86 -0.60 0.00 -13.30
CA ALA A 86 -0.04 0.80 -12.21
C ALA A 86 1.44 0.51 -11.90
N ASP A 87 2.17 1.56 -11.51
CA ASP A 87 3.52 1.47 -10.94
C ASP A 87 3.49 1.31 -9.42
N VAL A 88 2.45 1.85 -8.78
CA VAL A 88 2.19 1.75 -7.34
C VAL A 88 0.79 1.14 -7.15
N VAL A 89 0.67 0.15 -6.27
CA VAL A 89 -0.59 -0.54 -6.01
C VAL A 89 -0.90 -0.49 -4.53
N PHE A 90 -2.06 0.05 -4.16
CA PHE A 90 -2.58 -0.03 -2.80
C PHE A 90 -3.58 -1.19 -2.70
N THR A 91 -3.43 -2.06 -1.69
CA THR A 91 -4.43 -3.10 -1.34
C THR A 91 -5.04 -2.82 0.02
N GLN A 92 -6.36 -2.63 0.04
CA GLN A 92 -7.12 -2.11 1.19
C GLN A 92 -8.53 -2.68 1.24
N THR A 93 -8.64 -3.96 0.92
CA THR A 93 -9.89 -4.71 0.98
C THR A 93 -10.14 -5.20 2.41
N PRO A 94 -11.36 -5.66 2.72
CA PRO A 94 -11.63 -6.34 3.99
C PRO A 94 -10.79 -7.63 4.21
N GLY A 95 -9.99 -8.05 3.22
CA GLY A 95 -9.21 -9.28 3.24
C GLY A 95 -10.04 -10.55 3.06
N GLY A 96 -9.36 -11.70 3.12
CA GLY A 96 -9.98 -13.04 3.11
C GLY A 96 -9.81 -13.78 1.78
N GLU A 97 -9.42 -13.07 0.72
CA GLU A 97 -9.09 -13.61 -0.60
C GLU A 97 -7.94 -12.81 -1.20
N TRP A 98 -7.15 -13.43 -2.07
CA TRP A 98 -6.09 -12.72 -2.79
C TRP A 98 -6.68 -11.78 -3.83
N VAL A 99 -6.09 -10.60 -3.94
CA VAL A 99 -6.57 -9.53 -4.85
C VAL A 99 -5.53 -9.13 -5.89
N LEU A 100 -4.41 -9.85 -5.92
CA LEU A 100 -3.30 -9.67 -6.85
C LEU A 100 -2.86 -11.02 -7.40
N ASP A 101 -2.17 -10.97 -8.53
CA ASP A 101 -1.36 -12.06 -9.09
C ASP A 101 0.02 -11.49 -9.47
N LEU A 102 1.07 -12.28 -9.29
CA LEU A 102 2.43 -11.89 -9.65
C LEU A 102 2.57 -11.50 -11.13
N ALA A 103 1.83 -12.16 -12.03
CA ALA A 103 1.86 -11.92 -13.48
C ALA A 103 1.20 -10.59 -13.91
N TRP A 104 0.44 -9.95 -13.01
CA TRP A 104 -0.18 -8.65 -13.28
C TRP A 104 0.77 -7.50 -12.99
N LEU A 105 1.72 -7.71 -12.07
CA LEU A 105 2.59 -6.66 -11.55
C LEU A 105 3.69 -6.29 -12.54
N LYS A 106 3.94 -4.99 -12.69
CA LYS A 106 5.16 -4.50 -13.32
C LYS A 106 6.37 -4.97 -12.49
N PRO A 107 7.53 -5.28 -13.11
CA PRO A 107 8.71 -5.74 -12.36
C PRO A 107 9.14 -4.78 -11.25
N HIS A 108 8.98 -3.47 -11.48
CA HIS A 108 9.33 -2.39 -10.55
C HIS A 108 8.20 -1.95 -9.62
N ALA A 109 7.06 -2.67 -9.59
CA ALA A 109 5.90 -2.22 -8.84
C ALA A 109 6.22 -2.02 -7.35
N THR A 110 5.49 -1.11 -6.72
CA THR A 110 5.51 -0.90 -5.26
C THR A 110 4.12 -1.13 -4.72
N ILE A 111 3.96 -2.17 -3.92
CA ILE A 111 2.68 -2.54 -3.31
C ILE A 111 2.66 -1.98 -1.89
N ILE A 112 1.58 -1.27 -1.54
CA ILE A 112 1.31 -0.80 -0.18
C ILE A 112 0.09 -1.56 0.33
N ALA A 113 0.33 -2.58 1.15
CA ALA A 113 -0.70 -3.44 1.70
C ALA A 113 -1.10 -2.94 3.08
N SER A 114 -2.41 -2.72 3.29
CA SER A 114 -2.94 -2.34 4.59
C SER A 114 -4.31 -2.96 4.91
N GLY A 115 -4.73 -4.01 4.19
CA GLY A 115 -5.97 -4.72 4.45
C GLY A 115 -5.85 -5.88 5.45
N SER A 116 -4.65 -6.44 5.64
CA SER A 116 -4.40 -7.51 6.62
C SER A 116 -3.95 -6.97 7.98
N ASP A 117 -4.90 -6.91 8.91
CA ASP A 117 -4.69 -6.51 10.31
C ASP A 117 -5.14 -7.59 11.32
N GLN A 118 -5.59 -8.74 10.81
CA GLN A 118 -6.17 -9.84 11.60
C GLN A 118 -5.71 -11.20 11.05
N PRO A 119 -5.59 -12.24 11.89
CA PRO A 119 -5.06 -13.56 11.52
C PRO A 119 -5.73 -14.24 10.30
N THR A 120 -6.98 -13.90 9.99
CA THR A 120 -7.75 -14.50 8.89
C THR A 120 -7.70 -13.69 7.61
N LYS A 121 -7.21 -12.45 7.64
CA LYS A 121 -7.14 -11.58 6.48
C LYS A 121 -5.83 -11.79 5.75
N ASN A 122 -5.86 -11.78 4.42
CA ASN A 122 -4.69 -11.83 3.57
C ASN A 122 -5.10 -11.31 2.19
N GLU A 123 -4.34 -10.39 1.62
CA GLU A 123 -4.61 -9.82 0.30
C GLU A 123 -3.56 -10.25 -0.73
N ILE A 124 -2.35 -10.56 -0.27
CA ILE A 124 -1.18 -10.76 -1.12
C ILE A 124 -0.87 -12.26 -1.24
N PRO A 125 -0.72 -12.80 -2.47
CA PRO A 125 -0.29 -14.19 -2.66
C PRO A 125 1.13 -14.44 -2.12
N PRO A 126 1.42 -15.65 -1.59
CA PRO A 126 2.76 -16.03 -1.15
C PRO A 126 3.85 -15.85 -2.21
N GLU A 127 3.59 -16.11 -3.51
CA GLU A 127 4.61 -15.91 -4.55
C GLU A 127 5.02 -14.45 -4.73
N VAL A 128 4.11 -13.49 -4.49
CA VAL A 128 4.42 -12.06 -4.53
C VAL A 128 5.36 -11.71 -3.38
N MET A 129 5.04 -12.18 -2.16
CA MET A 129 5.88 -11.98 -0.98
C MET A 129 7.27 -12.60 -1.15
N LYS A 130 7.35 -13.81 -1.70
CA LYS A 130 8.63 -14.50 -2.00
C LYS A 130 9.50 -13.73 -3.00
N LYS A 131 8.89 -13.03 -3.95
CA LYS A 131 9.61 -12.31 -5.02
C LYS A 131 9.99 -10.89 -4.60
N ALA A 132 9.23 -10.28 -3.71
CA ALA A 132 9.38 -8.88 -3.34
C ALA A 132 10.51 -8.65 -2.32
N LYS A 133 11.09 -7.45 -2.35
CA LYS A 133 11.76 -6.86 -1.19
C LYS A 133 10.66 -6.39 -0.24
N VAL A 134 10.54 -7.03 0.93
CA VAL A 134 9.47 -6.76 1.90
C VAL A 134 9.93 -5.74 2.94
N ILE A 135 9.12 -4.70 3.11
CA ILE A 135 9.25 -3.66 4.14
C ILE A 135 8.01 -3.78 5.04
N THR A 136 8.19 -3.65 6.34
CA THR A 136 7.09 -3.65 7.32
C THR A 136 7.02 -2.32 8.08
N ASP A 137 5.91 -2.04 8.75
CA ASP A 137 5.92 -1.02 9.81
C ASP A 137 6.56 -1.54 11.10
N ILE A 138 6.01 -2.61 11.69
CA ILE A 138 6.60 -3.33 12.83
C ILE A 138 6.68 -4.80 12.44
N THR A 139 7.89 -5.32 12.23
CA THR A 139 8.10 -6.69 11.74
C THR A 139 7.44 -7.72 12.64
N ALA A 140 7.64 -7.60 13.96
CA ALA A 140 7.06 -8.51 14.95
C ALA A 140 5.52 -8.54 14.92
N GLN A 141 4.87 -7.44 14.50
CA GLN A 141 3.42 -7.36 14.36
C GLN A 141 2.96 -7.94 13.01
N CYS A 142 3.63 -7.59 11.91
CA CYS A 142 3.36 -8.12 10.58
C CYS A 142 3.45 -9.65 10.53
N VAL A 143 4.42 -10.25 11.23
CA VAL A 143 4.56 -11.73 11.34
C VAL A 143 3.37 -12.37 12.05
N ARG A 144 2.64 -11.64 12.91
CA ARG A 144 1.51 -12.15 13.67
C ARG A 144 0.16 -11.90 12.99
N VAL A 145 -0.03 -10.75 12.36
CA VAL A 145 -1.34 -10.32 11.87
C VAL A 145 -1.34 -9.72 10.45
N GLY A 146 -0.18 -9.35 9.91
CA GLY A 146 -0.05 -8.74 8.58
C GLY A 146 0.01 -9.73 7.42
N GLU A 147 0.43 -9.25 6.25
CA GLU A 147 0.69 -10.09 5.07
C GLU A 147 1.89 -11.02 5.27
N VAL A 148 2.91 -10.56 6.02
CA VAL A 148 4.10 -11.37 6.35
C VAL A 148 3.72 -12.68 7.05
N ARG A 149 2.74 -12.66 7.95
CA ARG A 149 2.23 -13.85 8.64
C ARG A 149 1.89 -14.97 7.67
N SER A 150 1.13 -14.67 6.62
CA SER A 150 0.69 -15.69 5.66
C SER A 150 1.84 -16.23 4.83
N ALA A 151 2.80 -15.38 4.45
CA ALA A 151 4.02 -15.81 3.76
C ALA A 151 4.88 -16.76 4.62
N VAL A 152 5.00 -16.45 5.91
CA VAL A 152 5.69 -17.32 6.88
C VAL A 152 4.94 -18.64 7.06
N ALA A 153 3.62 -18.59 7.23
CA ALA A 153 2.78 -19.79 7.36
C ALA A 153 2.83 -20.69 6.11
N ALA A 154 2.94 -20.09 4.91
CA ALA A 154 3.10 -20.80 3.64
C ALA A 154 4.52 -21.34 3.42
N GLY A 155 5.48 -21.04 4.29
CA GLY A 155 6.87 -21.50 4.20
C GLY A 155 7.68 -20.87 3.06
N VAL A 156 7.19 -19.77 2.47
CA VAL A 156 7.89 -19.07 1.38
C VAL A 156 8.82 -17.97 1.87
N MET A 157 8.72 -17.61 3.15
CA MET A 157 9.47 -16.54 3.79
C MET A 157 9.66 -16.84 5.29
N LYS A 158 10.67 -16.23 5.89
CA LYS A 158 10.91 -16.18 7.34
C LYS A 158 10.85 -14.73 7.81
N GLU A 159 10.67 -14.51 9.11
CA GLU A 159 10.77 -13.17 9.71
C GLU A 159 12.11 -12.50 9.37
N SER A 160 13.21 -13.24 9.36
CA SER A 160 14.55 -12.75 8.99
C SER A 160 14.69 -12.32 7.53
N ASP A 161 13.76 -12.70 6.66
CA ASP A 161 13.78 -12.31 5.24
C ASP A 161 13.13 -10.94 5.02
N VAL A 162 12.47 -10.36 6.03
CA VAL A 162 12.01 -8.96 5.99
C VAL A 162 13.24 -8.06 5.88
N HIS A 163 13.27 -7.26 4.82
CA HIS A 163 14.44 -6.44 4.50
C HIS A 163 14.65 -5.33 5.53
N ALA A 164 13.57 -4.60 5.85
CA ALA A 164 13.62 -3.47 6.77
C ALA A 164 12.26 -3.13 7.37
N GLU A 165 12.27 -2.50 8.54
CA GLU A 165 11.15 -1.67 8.97
C GLU A 165 11.23 -0.30 8.27
N LEU A 166 10.07 0.31 8.01
CA LEU A 166 9.98 1.59 7.30
C LEU A 166 10.79 2.70 8.00
N GLY A 167 10.85 2.68 9.34
CA GLY A 167 11.65 3.61 10.13
C GLY A 167 13.16 3.52 9.84
N GLU A 168 13.70 2.31 9.60
CA GLU A 168 15.11 2.09 9.24
C GLU A 168 15.44 2.68 7.86
N ILE A 169 14.46 2.73 6.96
CA ILE A 169 14.62 3.33 5.63
C ILE A 169 14.58 4.86 5.74
N ILE A 170 13.64 5.39 6.51
CA ILE A 170 13.48 6.85 6.71
C ILE A 170 14.73 7.45 7.36
N ASN A 171 15.29 6.79 8.38
CA ASN A 171 16.47 7.28 9.09
C ASN A 171 17.80 6.96 8.38
N GLY A 172 17.77 6.24 7.25
CA GLY A 172 18.93 5.92 6.44
C GLY A 172 19.77 4.70 6.91
N SER A 173 19.35 4.00 7.97
CA SER A 173 20.04 2.80 8.47
C SER A 173 19.99 1.65 7.46
N LYS A 174 18.91 1.54 6.70
CA LYS A 174 18.77 0.60 5.59
C LYS A 174 18.37 1.31 4.30
N LYS A 175 18.77 0.74 3.16
CA LYS A 175 18.39 1.27 1.84
C LYS A 175 17.00 0.79 1.47
N GLY A 176 16.16 1.68 0.96
CA GLY A 176 14.86 1.33 0.36
C GLY A 176 15.03 0.75 -1.04
N ARG A 177 14.40 1.38 -2.03
CA ARG A 177 14.57 1.02 -3.44
C ARG A 177 15.99 1.33 -3.94
N GLN A 178 16.57 0.40 -4.69
CA GLN A 178 17.90 0.54 -5.31
C GLN A 178 17.89 0.30 -6.83
N GLY A 179 16.80 -0.25 -7.37
CA GLY A 179 16.62 -0.46 -8.80
C GLY A 179 15.17 -0.76 -9.15
N LYS A 180 14.96 -1.82 -9.94
CA LYS A 180 13.66 -2.26 -10.46
C LYS A 180 13.07 -3.43 -9.66
N GLU A 181 13.47 -3.62 -8.41
CA GLU A 181 12.90 -4.67 -7.57
C GLU A 181 11.40 -4.43 -7.33
N LEU A 182 10.65 -5.53 -7.22
CA LEU A 182 9.29 -5.51 -6.70
C LEU A 182 9.37 -5.23 -5.20
N ILE A 183 8.54 -4.32 -4.70
CA ILE A 183 8.50 -3.95 -3.29
C ILE A 183 7.10 -4.18 -2.73
N VAL A 184 7.02 -4.71 -1.51
CA VAL A 184 5.80 -4.77 -0.70
C VAL A 184 6.05 -4.03 0.61
N CYS A 185 5.21 -3.04 0.94
CA CYS A 185 5.10 -2.39 2.25
C CYS A 185 3.91 -3.04 2.98
N ASP A 186 4.14 -3.84 4.02
CA ASP A 186 3.09 -4.42 4.86
C ASP A 186 2.83 -3.50 6.07
N LEU A 187 1.64 -2.91 6.13
CA LEU A 187 1.26 -1.89 7.11
C LEU A 187 0.11 -2.38 7.98
N THR A 188 0.42 -2.66 9.25
CA THR A 188 -0.55 -3.12 10.26
C THR A 188 -1.02 -1.99 11.20
N GLY A 189 -0.33 -0.85 11.19
CA GLY A 189 -0.58 0.31 12.05
C GLY A 189 0.21 0.25 13.35
N THR A 190 0.69 1.42 13.80
CA THR A 190 1.48 1.54 15.03
C THR A 190 0.90 2.63 15.93
N GLY A 191 0.92 2.39 17.25
CA GLY A 191 0.46 3.40 18.22
C GLY A 191 1.26 4.70 18.17
N ALA A 192 2.51 4.66 17.69
CA ALA A 192 3.32 5.85 17.46
C ALA A 192 2.74 6.77 16.38
N GLN A 193 2.11 6.21 15.33
CA GLN A 193 1.41 6.99 14.30
C GLN A 193 0.20 7.73 14.89
N ASP A 194 -0.58 7.05 15.74
CA ASP A 194 -1.74 7.64 16.40
C ASP A 194 -1.33 8.73 17.40
N ALA A 195 -0.27 8.50 18.19
CA ALA A 195 0.27 9.48 19.11
C ALA A 195 0.82 10.73 18.40
N ALA A 196 1.51 10.54 17.26
CA ALA A 196 2.08 11.64 16.50
C ALA A 196 0.99 12.55 15.92
N ILE A 197 -0.05 11.98 15.31
CA ILE A 197 -1.14 12.79 14.75
C ILE A 197 -1.98 13.44 15.85
N GLY A 198 -2.22 12.76 16.97
CA GLY A 198 -2.89 13.34 18.13
C GLY A 198 -2.12 14.52 18.70
N SER A 199 -0.81 14.40 18.85
CA SER A 199 0.06 15.50 19.31
C SER A 199 0.05 16.69 18.35
N TYR A 200 0.06 16.43 17.04
CA TYR A 200 -0.05 17.49 16.04
C TYR A 200 -1.38 18.24 16.14
N VAL A 201 -2.49 17.53 16.29
CA VAL A 201 -3.82 18.14 16.43
C VAL A 201 -3.89 19.01 17.69
N MET A 202 -3.39 18.53 18.82
CA MET A 202 -3.31 19.34 20.06
C MET A 202 -2.58 20.66 19.80
N ASN A 203 -1.40 20.61 19.18
CA ASN A 203 -0.61 21.81 18.88
C ASN A 203 -1.29 22.79 17.90
N VAL A 204 -2.21 22.34 17.05
CA VAL A 204 -2.93 23.19 16.09
C VAL A 204 -4.16 23.84 16.73
N LEU A 205 -4.71 23.22 17.78
CA LEU A 205 -5.89 23.72 18.50
C LEU A 205 -5.54 24.70 19.62
N ASP A 206 -4.31 24.64 20.13
CA ASP A 206 -3.72 25.63 21.04
C ASP A 206 -3.38 26.94 20.33
#